data_AF-A0A918KCW6-F1
#
_entry.id   AF-A0A918KCW6-F1
#
_cell.length_a   1.000
_cell.length_b   1.000
_cell.length_c   1.000
_cell.angle_alpha   90.00
_cell.angle_beta   90.00
_cell.angle_gamma   90.00
#
_symmetry.space_group_name_H-M   'P 1'
#
loop_
_entity.id
_entity.type
_entity.pdbx_description
1 polymer ?
#
loop_
_entity_poly.entity_id
_entity_poly.type
_entity_poly.pdbx_seq_one_letter_code
_entity_poly.pdbx_strand_id
1 'polypeptide(L)' 'MILGGFAKANIDLMTDDEVLMFEDLLSAKDHDIYAWITQTLPVPANYDTPLLERLRAFKPFD' A
#
# COMPACT_ATOMS: atom_id res chain seq x y z
N MET A 1 -11.01 5.73 2.46
CA MET A 1 -9.85 4.91 2.86
C MET A 1 -8.87 4.84 1.70
N ILE A 2 -7.58 5.11 1.93
CA ILE A 2 -6.56 5.19 0.87
C ILE A 2 -6.34 3.83 0.17
N LEU A 3 -6.30 2.73 0.94
CA LEU A 3 -6.10 1.37 0.42
C LEU A 3 -7.21 0.92 -0.53
N GLY A 4 -8.48 1.11 -0.15
CA GLY A 4 -9.62 0.76 -1.01
C GLY A 4 -9.68 1.60 -2.29
N GLY A 5 -9.31 2.89 -2.21
CA GLY A 5 -9.20 3.76 -3.39
C GLY A 5 -8.08 3.32 -4.33
N PHE A 6 -6.92 2.97 -3.77
CA PHE A 6 -5.77 2.48 -4.51
C PHE A 6 -6.09 1.16 -5.21
N ALA A 7 -6.68 0.19 -4.50
CA ALA A 7 -7.11 -1.08 -5.07
C ALA A 7 -8.09 -0.86 -6.22
N LYS A 8 -9.17 -0.09 -6.01
CA LYS A 8 -10.14 0.19 -7.07
C LYS A 8 -9.53 0.81 -8.33
N ALA A 9 -8.50 1.65 -8.16
CA ALA A 9 -7.85 2.34 -9.28
C ALA A 9 -6.75 1.51 -9.97
N ASN A 10 -6.14 0.54 -9.28
CA ASN A 10 -4.93 -0.13 -9.76
C ASN A 10 -5.04 -1.65 -9.84
N ILE A 11 -6.07 -2.30 -9.28
CA ILE A 11 -6.10 -3.77 -9.14
C ILE A 11 -6.03 -4.51 -10.48
N ASP A 12 -6.65 -3.98 -11.54
CA ASP A 12 -6.58 -4.57 -12.89
C ASP A 12 -5.20 -4.39 -13.56
N LEU A 13 -4.35 -3.53 -12.99
CA LEU A 13 -3.00 -3.22 -13.46
C LEU A 13 -1.92 -3.80 -12.56
N MET A 14 -2.28 -4.47 -11.46
CA MET A 14 -1.34 -5.14 -10.59
C MET A 14 -0.85 -6.43 -11.24
N THR A 15 0.45 -6.68 -11.13
CA THR A 15 1.00 -8.01 -11.42
C THR A 15 0.66 -8.99 -10.29
N ASP A 16 0.78 -10.29 -10.53
CA ASP A 16 0.53 -11.31 -9.50
C ASP A 16 1.39 -11.07 -8.23
N ASP A 17 2.65 -10.67 -8.41
CA ASP A 17 3.55 -10.32 -7.29
C ASP A 17 3.05 -9.10 -6.51
N GLU A 18 2.51 -8.09 -7.19
CA GLU A 18 1.95 -6.91 -6.55
C GLU A 18 0.65 -7.21 -5.81
N VAL A 19 -0.16 -8.14 -6.31
CA VAL A 19 -1.34 -8.63 -5.60
C VAL A 19 -0.92 -9.31 -4.30
N LEU A 20 0.11 -10.17 -4.32
CA LEU A 20 0.63 -10.81 -3.11
C LEU A 20 1.18 -9.79 -2.11
N MET A 21 1.92 -8.79 -2.57
CA MET A 21 2.39 -7.69 -1.72
C MET A 21 1.22 -6.91 -1.09
N PHE A 22 0.13 -6.72 -1.84
CA PHE A 22 -1.04 -6.02 -1.35
C PHE A 22 -1.79 -6.85 -0.30
N GLU A 23 -1.92 -8.15 -0.52
CA GLU A 23 -2.49 -9.08 0.47
C GLU A 23 -1.68 -9.14 1.77
N ASP A 24 -0.35 -9.19 1.68
CA ASP A 24 0.52 -9.14 2.87
C ASP A 24 0.36 -7.80 3.60
N LEU A 25 0.30 -6.69 2.85
CA LEU A 25 0.08 -5.36 3.43
C LEU A 25 -1.28 -5.28 4.16
N LEU A 26 -2.33 -5.88 3.61
CA LEU A 26 -3.67 -5.93 4.24
C LEU A 26 -3.69 -6.76 5.54
N SER A 27 -2.68 -7.60 5.77
CA SER A 27 -2.54 -8.35 7.03
C SER A 27 -1.91 -7.52 8.16
N ALA A 28 -1.32 -6.36 7.85
CA ALA A 28 -0.82 -5.41 8.84
C ALA A 28 -1.96 -4.59 9.47
N LYS A 29 -1.67 -3.90 10.59
CA LYS A 29 -2.67 -3.05 11.25
C LYS A 29 -2.82 -1.74 10.50
N ASP A 30 -4.06 -1.25 10.36
CA ASP A 30 -4.38 0.00 9.66
C ASP A 30 -3.53 1.20 10.11
N HIS A 31 -3.27 1.34 11.42
CA HIS A 31 -2.47 2.45 11.95
C HIS A 31 -0.99 2.35 11.57
N ASP A 32 -0.45 1.14 11.47
CA ASP A 32 0.94 0.90 11.06
C ASP A 32 1.08 1.22 9.57
N ILE A 33 0.15 0.71 8.74
CA ILE A 33 0.10 1.00 7.30
C ILE A 33 0.02 2.51 7.07
N TYR A 34 -0.86 3.20 7.79
CA TYR A 34 -0.99 4.66 7.70
C TYR A 34 0.30 5.38 8.11
N ALA A 35 0.96 4.92 9.18
CA ALA A 35 2.23 5.48 9.61
C ALA A 35 3.35 5.28 8.58
N TRP A 36 3.39 4.14 7.89
CA TRP A 36 4.35 3.87 6.82
C TRP A 36 4.09 4.72 5.58
N ILE A 37 2.83 4.92 5.20
CA ILE A 37 2.44 5.79 4.08
C ILE A 37 2.80 7.25 4.39
N THR A 38 2.52 7.70 5.61
CA THR A 38 2.80 9.08 6.07
C THR A 38 4.25 9.30 6.51
N GLN A 39 5.09 8.27 6.40
CA GLN A 39 6.51 8.29 6.76
C GLN A 39 6.77 8.69 8.24
N THR A 40 5.81 8.41 9.11
CA THR A 40 5.92 8.70 10.56
C THR A 40 6.54 7.55 11.36
N LEU A 41 6.60 6.34 10.77
CA LEU A 41 7.32 5.18 11.29
C LEU A 41 8.22 4.54 10.22
N PRO A 42 9.34 3.90 10.61
CA PRO A 42 10.14 3.12 9.69
C PRO A 42 9.34 1.93 9.14
N VAL A 43 9.57 1.60 7.87
CA VAL A 43 8.91 0.47 7.20
C VAL A 43 9.71 -0.80 7.50
N PRO A 44 9.06 -1.89 7.97
CA PRO A 44 9.69 -3.19 8.08
C PRO A 44 10.12 -3.73 6.70
N ALA A 45 11.21 -4.50 6.65
CA ALA A 45 11.78 -4.98 5.38
C ALA A 45 10.81 -5.80 4.51
N ASN A 46 9.83 -6.49 5.10
CA ASN A 46 8.82 -7.24 4.34
C ASN A 46 7.75 -6.33 3.67
N TYR A 47 7.59 -5.09 4.15
CA TYR A 47 6.67 -4.10 3.56
C TYR A 47 7.37 -3.05 2.71
N ASP A 48 8.71 -3.01 2.72
CA ASP A 48 9.54 -2.15 1.87
C ASP A 48 9.54 -2.68 0.42
N THR A 49 8.42 -2.45 -0.25
CA THR A 49 8.09 -3.02 -1.55
C THR A 49 7.79 -1.91 -2.57
N PRO A 50 7.95 -2.18 -3.88
CA PRO A 50 7.55 -1.24 -4.92
C PRO A 50 6.07 -0.82 -4.82
N LEU A 51 5.21 -1.72 -4.31
CA LEU A 51 3.81 -1.44 -4.08
C LEU A 51 3.59 -0.35 -3.02
N LEU A 52 4.33 -0.39 -1.90
CA LEU A 52 4.20 0.63 -0.85
C LEU A 52 4.64 2.01 -1.36
N GLU A 53 5.68 2.06 -2.19
CA GLU A 53 6.10 3.31 -2.85
C GLU A 53 5.01 3.85 -3.80
N ARG A 54 4.36 2.99 -4.59
CA ARG A 54 3.20 3.36 -5.41
C ARG A 54 2.05 3.89 -4.56
N LEU A 55 1.79 3.28 -3.41
CA LEU A 55 0.74 3.69 -2.48
C LEU A 55 1.04 5.06 -1.84
N ARG A 56 2.30 5.36 -1.52
CA ARG A 56 2.74 6.68 -1.03
C ARG A 56 2.51 7.79 -2.06
N ALA A 57 2.74 7.48 -3.33
CA ALA A 57 2.50 8.41 -4.43
C ALA A 57 1.02 8.54 -4.80
N PHE A 58 0.15 7.64 -4.31
CA PHE A 58 -1.26 7.63 -4.66
C PHE A 58 -2.00 8.78 -4.00
N LYS A 59 -2.55 9.66 -4.84
CA LYS A 59 -3.51 10.68 -4.43
C LYS A 59 -4.89 10.22 -4.85
N PRO A 60 -5.79 9.84 -3.93
CA PRO A 60 -7.19 9.65 -4.29
C PRO A 60 -7.68 10.98 -4.88
N PHE A 61 -8.33 10.92 -6.05
CA PHE A 61 -8.91 12.10 -6.70
C PHE A 61 -9.72 12.92 -5.68
N ASP A 62 -9.50 14.24 -5.64
CA ASP A 62 -10.31 15.20 -4.86
C ASP A 62 -11.78 15.17 -5.28
#